data_AF-A0A8H4N4U5-F1
#
_entry.id   AF-A0A8H4N4U5-F1
#
_cell.length_a   1.000
_cell.length_b   1.000
_cell.length_c   1.000
_cell.angle_alpha   90.00
_cell.angle_beta   90.00
_cell.angle_gamma   90.00
#
_symmetry.space_group_name_H-M   'P 1'
#
loop_
_entity.id
_entity.type
_entity.pdbx_description
1 polymer ?
#
loop_
_entity_poly.entity_id
_entity_poly.type
_entity_poly.pdbx_seq_one_letter_code
_entity_poly.pdbx_strand_id
1 'polypeptide(L)'
;MSVSIIDLFGPPPPGLDLSEDQSSKLITPVIVVLVFAVATVTLRVITRVTTKSQKMEADDILILFGLLFAFGNAATVFASLYYDCGKHVWALTLGQFGHIQKVVYATALIYTVSVTFTKTSIILYYRRIFGSRIVFYIAIFLITAYFITLFVVMNTGCQPTAYLWEQWTHPEKKGKCIPMLDF
;
A
#
# COMPACT_ATOMS: atom_id res chain seq x y z
N MET A 1 -3.81 34.09 -3.76
CA MET A 1 -3.45 33.57 -5.09
C MET A 1 -3.47 32.06 -4.97
N SER A 2 -4.41 31.39 -5.63
CA SER A 2 -4.41 29.92 -5.69
C SER A 2 -3.22 29.50 -6.53
N VAL A 3 -2.24 28.84 -5.91
CA VAL A 3 -1.17 28.14 -6.63
C VAL A 3 -1.83 27.21 -7.66
N SER A 4 -1.24 27.06 -8.84
CA SER A 4 -1.71 26.14 -9.87
C SER A 4 -0.77 24.95 -10.00
N ILE A 5 -1.24 23.87 -10.65
CA ILE A 5 -0.41 22.67 -10.90
C ILE A 5 0.83 23.02 -11.75
N ILE A 6 0.73 24.04 -12.60
CA ILE A 6 1.80 24.53 -13.49
C ILE A 6 2.88 25.28 -12.68
N ASP A 7 2.49 26.00 -11.63
CA ASP A 7 3.46 26.68 -10.76
C ASP A 7 4.35 25.69 -10.01
N LEU A 8 3.85 24.47 -9.81
CA LEU A 8 4.55 23.42 -9.07
C LEU A 8 5.42 22.52 -9.97
N PHE A 9 4.87 22.08 -11.10
CA PHE A 9 5.53 21.12 -12.00
C PHE A 9 6.12 21.75 -13.27
N GLY A 10 5.93 23.06 -13.47
CA GLY A 10 6.27 23.75 -14.71
C GLY A 10 5.24 23.48 -15.83
N PRO A 11 5.45 24.09 -17.02
CA PRO A 11 4.59 23.85 -18.17
C PRO A 11 4.69 22.40 -18.66
N PRO A 12 3.61 21.82 -19.20
CA PRO A 12 3.65 20.48 -19.78
C PRO A 12 4.60 20.44 -20.99
N PRO A 13 5.34 19.34 -21.18
CA PRO A 13 6.17 19.16 -22.36
C PRO A 13 5.33 19.20 -23.66
N PRO A 14 5.90 19.75 -24.76
CA PRO A 14 5.17 19.87 -26.01
C PRO A 14 4.78 18.49 -26.57
N GLY A 15 3.54 18.35 -27.04
CA GLY A 15 3.01 17.10 -27.60
C GLY A 15 2.48 16.09 -26.56
N LEU A 16 2.42 16.46 -25.28
CA LEU A 16 1.84 15.61 -24.24
C LEU A 16 0.32 15.50 -24.38
N ASP A 17 -0.19 14.28 -24.48
CA ASP A 17 -1.63 14.00 -24.48
C ASP A 17 -2.18 13.98 -23.04
N LEU A 18 -2.83 15.06 -22.63
CA LEU A 18 -3.45 15.19 -21.30
C LEU A 18 -4.72 14.32 -21.14
N SER A 19 -5.25 13.76 -22.23
CA SER A 19 -6.38 12.84 -22.19
C SER A 19 -5.97 11.39 -21.91
N GLU A 20 -4.67 11.09 -21.94
CA GLU A 20 -4.15 9.76 -21.63
C GLU A 20 -4.47 9.37 -20.18
N ASP A 21 -5.06 8.18 -20.02
CA ASP A 21 -5.44 7.62 -18.73
C ASP A 21 -4.85 6.20 -18.56
N GLN A 22 -4.06 6.02 -17.50
CA GLN A 22 -3.41 4.76 -17.14
C GLN A 22 -4.21 3.97 -16.09
N SER A 23 -5.43 4.39 -15.74
CA SER A 23 -6.30 3.73 -14.75
C SER A 23 -6.43 2.22 -14.96
N SER A 24 -6.62 1.78 -16.22
CA SER A 24 -6.71 0.35 -16.56
C SER A 24 -5.43 -0.42 -16.23
N LYS A 25 -4.26 0.20 -16.39
CA LYS A 25 -2.97 -0.42 -16.04
C LYS A 25 -2.76 -0.53 -14.53
N LEU A 26 -3.43 0.31 -13.74
CA LEU A 26 -3.43 0.23 -12.28
C LEU A 26 -4.41 -0.84 -11.77
N ILE A 27 -5.62 -0.89 -12.31
CA ILE A 27 -6.70 -1.79 -11.83
C ILE A 27 -6.44 -3.24 -12.17
N THR A 28 -6.01 -3.52 -13.41
CA THR A 28 -5.84 -4.87 -13.93
C THR A 28 -4.97 -5.76 -13.02
N PRO A 29 -3.74 -5.37 -12.63
CA PRO A 29 -2.91 -6.20 -11.77
C PRO A 29 -3.52 -6.38 -10.36
N VAL A 30 -4.19 -5.36 -9.82
CA VAL A 30 -4.83 -5.43 -8.50
C VAL A 30 -5.91 -6.49 -8.49
N ILE A 31 -6.81 -6.49 -9.49
CA ILE A 31 -7.88 -7.49 -9.58
C ILE A 31 -7.30 -8.89 -9.76
N VAL A 32 -6.35 -9.06 -10.70
CA VAL A 32 -5.75 -10.36 -10.99
C VAL A 32 -5.10 -10.95 -9.73
N VAL A 33 -4.23 -10.18 -9.05
CA VAL A 33 -3.54 -10.63 -7.85
C VAL A 33 -4.52 -10.90 -6.70
N LEU A 34 -5.58 -10.09 -6.56
CA LEU A 34 -6.60 -10.31 -5.54
C LEU A 34 -7.39 -11.60 -5.78
N VAL A 35 -7.75 -11.91 -7.02
CA VAL A 35 -8.40 -13.18 -7.39
C VAL A 35 -7.49 -14.36 -7.05
N PHE A 36 -6.21 -14.28 -7.39
CA PHE A 36 -5.22 -15.31 -7.00
C PHE A 36 -5.09 -15.44 -5.48
N ALA A 37 -5.08 -14.33 -4.74
CA ALA A 37 -5.01 -14.33 -3.28
C ALA A 37 -6.25 -15.01 -2.67
N VAL A 38 -7.45 -14.68 -3.13
CA VAL A 38 -8.70 -15.32 -2.66
C VAL A 38 -8.69 -16.80 -2.99
N ALA A 39 -8.32 -17.19 -4.21
CA ALA A 39 -8.28 -18.60 -4.63
C ALA A 39 -7.30 -19.41 -3.76
N THR A 40 -6.08 -18.89 -3.53
CA THR A 40 -5.06 -19.56 -2.73
C THR A 40 -5.44 -19.68 -1.25
N VAL A 41 -6.02 -18.62 -0.65
CA VAL A 41 -6.52 -18.67 0.73
C VAL A 41 -7.70 -19.62 0.87
N THR A 42 -8.61 -19.64 -0.10
CA THR A 42 -9.74 -20.58 -0.10
C THR A 42 -9.25 -22.02 -0.17
N LEU A 43 -8.31 -22.32 -1.07
CA LEU A 43 -7.70 -23.64 -1.16
C LEU A 43 -7.01 -24.03 0.16
N ARG A 44 -6.32 -23.09 0.80
CA ARG A 44 -5.72 -23.31 2.13
C ARG A 44 -6.78 -23.64 3.18
N VAL A 45 -7.89 -22.91 3.24
CA VAL A 45 -8.98 -23.20 4.20
C VAL A 45 -9.60 -24.57 3.91
N ILE A 46 -9.87 -24.91 2.65
CA ILE A 46 -10.42 -26.22 2.26
C ILE A 46 -9.48 -27.36 2.68
N THR A 47 -8.18 -27.24 2.40
CA THR A 47 -7.20 -28.28 2.77
C THR A 47 -7.12 -28.47 4.29
N ARG A 48 -7.22 -27.39 5.07
CA ARG A 48 -7.27 -27.44 6.54
C ARG A 48 -8.53 -28.12 7.06
N VAL A 49 -9.71 -27.72 6.56
CA VAL A 49 -11.00 -28.26 7.01
C VAL A 49 -11.18 -29.73 6.61
N THR A 50 -10.70 -30.11 5.42
CA THR A 50 -10.82 -31.49 4.92
C THR A 50 -9.84 -32.44 5.61
N THR A 51 -8.68 -31.94 6.05
CA THR A 51 -7.70 -32.73 6.81
C THR A 51 -8.13 -32.82 8.28
N LYS A 52 -8.88 -33.87 8.63
CA LYS A 52 -9.50 -34.15 9.95
C LYS A 52 -8.57 -34.06 11.19
N SER A 53 -7.27 -33.86 11.02
CA SER A 53 -6.24 -33.85 12.09
C SER A 53 -5.63 -32.46 12.35
N GLN A 54 -6.14 -31.39 11.75
CA GLN A 54 -5.55 -30.04 11.87
C GLN A 54 -6.56 -29.05 12.45
N LYS A 55 -6.30 -28.54 13.66
CA LYS A 55 -7.02 -27.39 14.20
C LYS A 55 -6.59 -26.12 13.45
N MET A 56 -7.48 -25.13 13.37
CA MET A 56 -7.10 -23.79 12.91
C MET A 56 -6.01 -23.25 13.84
N GLU A 57 -4.85 -23.00 13.27
CA GLU A 57 -3.69 -22.48 14.01
C GLU A 57 -3.47 -21.00 13.69
N ALA A 58 -2.53 -20.38 14.42
CA ALA A 58 -2.26 -18.96 14.29
C ALA A 58 -1.90 -18.54 12.85
N ASP A 59 -1.26 -19.42 12.07
CA ASP A 59 -0.95 -19.17 10.66
C ASP A 59 -2.20 -18.96 9.81
N ASP A 60 -3.26 -19.74 10.04
CA ASP A 60 -4.50 -19.68 9.27
C ASP A 60 -5.34 -18.44 9.63
N ILE A 61 -5.26 -17.97 10.88
CA ILE A 61 -5.91 -16.71 11.29
C ILE A 61 -5.16 -15.51 10.68
N LEU A 62 -3.82 -15.52 10.72
CA LEU A 62 -3.01 -14.41 10.21
C LEU A 62 -3.13 -14.23 8.70
N ILE A 63 -3.29 -15.31 7.92
CA ILE A 63 -3.49 -15.19 6.47
C ILE A 63 -4.87 -14.60 6.14
N LEU A 64 -5.91 -14.89 6.93
CA LEU A 64 -7.22 -14.28 6.77
C LEU A 64 -7.17 -12.77 7.04
N PHE A 65 -6.42 -12.35 8.07
CA PHE A 65 -6.13 -10.92 8.29
C PHE A 65 -5.33 -10.33 7.13
N GLY A 66 -4.30 -11.02 6.64
CA GLY A 66 -3.54 -10.59 5.47
C GLY A 66 -4.43 -10.34 4.24
N LEU A 67 -5.38 -11.24 3.98
CA LEU A 67 -6.37 -11.13 2.91
C LEU A 67 -7.35 -9.97 3.15
N LEU A 68 -7.82 -9.78 4.38
CA LEU A 68 -8.69 -8.64 4.74
C LEU A 68 -8.00 -7.30 4.43
N PHE A 69 -6.73 -7.15 4.82
CA PHE A 69 -5.97 -5.94 4.48
C PHE A 69 -5.64 -5.84 2.99
N ALA A 70 -5.53 -6.96 2.27
CA ALA A 70 -5.38 -6.93 0.81
C ALA A 70 -6.65 -6.39 0.12
N PHE A 71 -7.85 -6.74 0.61
CA PHE A 71 -9.09 -6.10 0.18
C PHE A 71 -9.12 -4.60 0.52
N GLY A 72 -8.67 -4.23 1.72
CA GLY A 72 -8.52 -2.83 2.10
C GLY A 72 -7.60 -2.06 1.14
N ASN A 73 -6.48 -2.67 0.74
CA ASN A 73 -5.54 -2.08 -0.20
C ASN A 73 -6.12 -1.96 -1.61
N ALA A 74 -6.90 -2.95 -2.07
CA ALA A 74 -7.62 -2.85 -3.32
C ALA A 74 -8.65 -1.71 -3.28
N ALA A 75 -9.37 -1.57 -2.17
CA ALA A 75 -10.34 -0.49 -1.97
C ALA A 75 -9.70 0.90 -2.02
N THR A 76 -8.49 1.09 -1.48
CA THR A 76 -7.79 2.37 -1.59
C THR A 76 -7.34 2.66 -3.02
N VAL A 77 -6.92 1.65 -3.79
CA VAL A 77 -6.64 1.84 -5.22
C VAL A 77 -7.91 2.24 -5.99
N PHE A 78 -9.05 1.62 -5.71
CA PHE A 78 -10.31 2.05 -6.33
C PHE A 78 -10.68 3.49 -5.91
N ALA A 79 -10.44 3.86 -4.66
CA ALA A 79 -10.66 5.22 -4.18
C ALA A 79 -9.72 6.24 -4.85
N SER A 80 -8.48 5.87 -5.20
CA SER A 80 -7.57 6.81 -5.87
C SER A 80 -8.03 7.14 -7.29
N LEU A 81 -8.67 6.20 -7.98
CA LEU A 81 -9.23 6.42 -9.33
C LEU A 81 -10.35 7.44 -9.33
N TYR A 82 -11.13 7.52 -8.25
CA TYR A 82 -12.17 8.56 -8.09
C TYR A 82 -11.58 9.98 -8.15
N TYR A 83 -10.31 10.12 -7.75
CA TYR A 83 -9.58 11.39 -7.79
C TYR A 83 -8.72 11.53 -9.06
N ASP A 84 -8.98 10.76 -10.12
CA ASP A 84 -8.24 10.76 -11.40
C ASP A 84 -6.77 10.31 -11.28
N CYS A 85 -6.46 9.45 -10.29
CA CYS A 85 -5.14 8.82 -10.17
C CYS A 85 -4.90 7.83 -11.33
N GLY A 86 -4.22 8.30 -12.38
CA GLY A 86 -4.04 7.57 -13.63
C GLY A 86 -3.82 8.52 -14.81
N LYS A 87 -4.28 9.76 -14.69
CA LYS A 87 -4.02 10.84 -15.64
C LYS A 87 -2.71 11.56 -15.33
N HIS A 88 -2.20 12.30 -16.31
CA HIS A 88 -1.02 13.15 -16.18
C HIS A 88 -1.21 14.23 -15.11
N VAL A 89 -0.17 14.55 -14.34
CA VAL A 89 -0.25 15.52 -13.23
C VAL A 89 -0.83 16.88 -13.67
N TRP A 90 -0.51 17.33 -14.89
CA TRP A 90 -1.02 18.58 -15.46
C TRP A 90 -2.53 18.59 -15.75
N ALA A 91 -3.17 17.42 -15.83
CA ALA A 91 -4.62 17.30 -15.99
C ALA A 91 -5.37 17.37 -14.64
N LEU A 92 -4.65 17.37 -13.51
CA LEU A 92 -5.24 17.36 -12.17
C LEU A 92 -5.30 18.76 -11.56
N THR A 93 -6.32 18.96 -10.72
CA THR A 93 -6.38 20.09 -9.79
C THR A 93 -5.53 19.83 -8.54
N LEU A 94 -5.05 20.88 -7.87
CA LEU A 94 -4.30 20.73 -6.60
C LEU A 94 -5.12 20.05 -5.51
N GLY A 95 -6.44 20.25 -5.51
CA GLY A 95 -7.36 19.55 -4.60
C GLY A 95 -7.31 18.04 -4.84
N GLN A 96 -7.51 17.60 -6.09
CA GLN A 96 -7.41 16.19 -6.46
C GLN A 96 -6.04 15.62 -6.12
N PHE A 97 -4.96 16.35 -6.42
CA PHE A 97 -3.61 15.93 -6.09
C PHE A 97 -3.42 15.71 -4.57
N GLY A 98 -3.90 16.64 -3.74
CA GLY A 98 -3.88 16.48 -2.28
C GLY A 98 -4.68 15.27 -1.79
N HIS A 99 -5.84 14.99 -2.39
CA HIS A 99 -6.62 13.78 -2.09
C HIS A 99 -5.90 12.49 -2.51
N ILE A 100 -5.26 12.47 -3.67
CA ILE A 100 -4.44 11.34 -4.11
C ILE A 100 -3.32 11.08 -3.11
N GLN A 101 -2.61 12.11 -2.63
CA GLN A 101 -1.56 11.95 -1.63
C GLN A 101 -2.07 11.30 -0.34
N LYS A 102 -3.28 11.66 0.13
CA LYS A 102 -3.92 11.00 1.28
C LYS A 102 -4.19 9.52 1.02
N VAL A 103 -4.73 9.18 -0.15
CA VAL A 103 -5.06 7.80 -0.51
C VAL A 103 -3.80 6.96 -0.71
N VAL A 104 -2.76 7.50 -1.34
CA VAL A 104 -1.46 6.83 -1.50
C VAL A 104 -0.81 6.57 -0.15
N TYR A 105 -0.85 7.54 0.77
CA TYR A 105 -0.39 7.35 2.14
C TYR A 105 -1.13 6.21 2.85
N ALA A 106 -2.48 6.20 2.78
CA ALA A 106 -3.29 5.13 3.36
C ALA A 106 -2.99 3.76 2.73
N THR A 107 -2.84 3.71 1.40
CA THR A 107 -2.49 2.50 0.64
C THR A 107 -1.18 1.91 1.15
N ALA A 108 -0.14 2.73 1.30
CA ALA A 108 1.17 2.27 1.75
C ALA A 108 1.14 1.70 3.18
N LEU A 109 0.37 2.30 4.11
CA LEU A 109 0.19 1.75 5.46
C LEU A 109 -0.56 0.42 5.44
N ILE A 110 -1.69 0.35 4.74
CA ILE A 110 -2.52 -0.86 4.66
C ILE A 110 -1.73 -2.00 3.99
N TYR A 111 -1.01 -1.69 2.91
CA TYR A 111 -0.12 -2.63 2.24
C TYR A 111 0.97 -3.17 3.18
N THR A 112 1.63 -2.29 3.93
CA THR A 112 2.67 -2.67 4.89
C THR A 112 2.13 -3.66 5.94
N VAL A 113 0.92 -3.41 6.45
CA VAL A 113 0.22 -4.31 7.38
C VAL A 113 -0.13 -5.64 6.72
N SER A 114 -0.73 -5.62 5.52
CA SER A 114 -1.08 -6.84 4.76
C SER A 114 0.12 -7.74 4.51
N VAL A 115 1.24 -7.17 4.05
CA VAL A 115 2.49 -7.90 3.78
C VAL A 115 3.06 -8.49 5.06
N THR A 116 3.01 -7.75 6.17
CA THR A 116 3.51 -8.21 7.47
C THR A 116 2.75 -9.44 7.96
N PHE A 117 1.41 -9.40 7.92
CA PHE A 117 0.56 -10.54 8.28
C PHE A 117 0.78 -11.74 7.36
N THR A 118 0.84 -11.51 6.05
CA THR A 118 1.04 -12.56 5.05
C THR A 118 2.39 -13.27 5.26
N LYS A 119 3.50 -12.52 5.37
CA LYS A 119 4.83 -13.10 5.61
C LYS A 119 4.90 -13.84 6.95
N THR A 120 4.28 -13.30 7.99
CA THR A 120 4.25 -13.93 9.32
C THR A 120 3.50 -15.27 9.28
N SER A 121 2.35 -15.34 8.59
CA SER A 121 1.62 -16.59 8.38
C SER A 121 2.48 -17.66 7.68
N ILE A 122 3.18 -17.28 6.61
CA ILE A 122 4.06 -18.19 5.85
C ILE A 122 5.18 -18.74 6.73
N ILE A 123 5.82 -17.90 7.55
CA ILE A 123 6.93 -18.33 8.42
C ILE A 123 6.45 -19.26 9.54
N LEU A 124 5.28 -18.99 10.13
CA LEU A 124 4.69 -19.89 11.13
C LEU A 124 4.37 -21.25 10.50
N TYR A 125 3.84 -21.26 9.28
CA TYR A 125 3.61 -22.49 8.52
C TYR A 125 4.93 -23.24 8.23
N TYR A 126 5.99 -22.54 7.80
CA TYR A 126 7.29 -23.15 7.51
C TYR A 126 7.98 -23.69 8.77
N ARG A 127 7.88 -22.96 9.90
CA ARG A 127 8.38 -23.43 11.18
C ARG A 127 7.74 -24.75 11.58
N ARG A 128 6.44 -24.92 11.31
CA ARG A 128 5.71 -26.16 11.62
C ARG A 128 6.20 -27.34 10.80
N ILE A 129 6.48 -27.14 9.50
CA ILE A 129 6.91 -28.21 8.59
C ILE A 129 8.37 -28.59 8.82
N PHE A 130 9.26 -27.61 8.81
CA PHE A 130 10.71 -27.85 8.80
C PHE A 130 11.34 -27.82 10.19
N GLY A 131 10.64 -27.32 11.21
CA GLY A 131 11.14 -27.28 12.60
C GLY A 131 12.34 -26.37 12.85
N SER A 132 12.85 -25.64 11.84
CA SER A 132 14.05 -24.81 11.98
C SER A 132 13.80 -23.55 12.82
N ARG A 133 14.39 -23.51 14.02
CA ARG A 133 14.21 -22.41 14.98
C ARG A 133 15.01 -21.16 14.60
N ILE A 134 16.22 -21.33 14.08
CA ILE A 134 17.12 -20.21 13.75
C ILE A 134 16.52 -19.37 12.61
N VAL A 135 16.10 -20.03 11.52
CA VAL A 135 15.49 -19.36 10.37
C VAL A 135 14.21 -18.64 10.76
N PHE A 136 13.40 -19.23 11.65
CA PHE A 136 12.20 -18.59 12.18
C PHE A 136 12.49 -17.27 12.90
N TYR A 137 13.45 -17.24 13.83
CA TYR A 137 13.77 -16.03 14.58
C TYR A 137 14.36 -14.93 13.70
N ILE A 138 15.24 -15.29 12.76
CA ILE A 138 15.80 -14.33 11.80
C ILE A 138 14.68 -13.74 10.93
N ALA A 139 13.80 -14.58 10.40
CA ALA A 139 12.75 -14.13 9.51
C ALA A 139 11.70 -13.25 10.22
N ILE A 140 11.32 -13.58 11.46
CA ILE A 140 10.46 -12.73 12.28
C ILE A 140 11.15 -11.39 12.59
N PHE A 141 12.43 -11.40 12.95
CA PHE A 141 13.18 -10.18 13.18
C PHE A 141 13.15 -9.27 11.94
N LEU A 142 13.44 -9.81 10.76
CA LEU A 142 13.42 -9.03 9.51
C LEU A 142 12.03 -8.47 9.18
N ILE A 143 10.96 -9.23 9.43
CA ILE A 143 9.58 -8.75 9.20
C ILE A 143 9.22 -7.63 10.15
N THR A 144 9.52 -7.80 11.43
CA THR A 144 9.23 -6.76 12.44
C THR A 144 10.06 -5.51 12.18
N ALA A 145 11.34 -5.65 11.84
CA ALA A 145 12.20 -4.53 11.46
C ALA A 145 11.70 -3.81 10.20
N TYR A 146 11.23 -4.55 9.19
CA TYR A 146 10.60 -3.98 7.99
C TYR A 146 9.35 -3.18 8.34
N PHE A 147 8.45 -3.76 9.15
CA PHE A 147 7.21 -3.10 9.57
C PHE A 147 7.50 -1.80 10.34
N ILE A 148 8.40 -1.87 11.34
CA ILE A 148 8.77 -0.72 12.16
C ILE A 148 9.41 0.36 11.30
N THR A 149 10.36 -0.01 10.44
CA THR A 149 11.05 0.96 9.55
C THR A 149 10.05 1.70 8.68
N LEU A 150 9.16 0.98 7.97
CA LEU A 150 8.18 1.62 7.11
C LEU A 150 7.18 2.47 7.90
N PHE A 151 6.70 1.97 9.03
CA PHE A 151 5.77 2.72 9.87
C PHE A 151 6.41 4.02 10.36
N VAL A 152 7.64 3.98 10.85
CA VAL A 152 8.37 5.17 11.30
C VAL A 152 8.60 6.11 10.13
N VAL A 153 9.20 5.65 9.03
CA VAL A 153 9.52 6.50 7.86
C VAL A 153 8.27 7.18 7.30
N MET A 154 7.15 6.48 7.19
CA MET A 154 5.91 7.09 6.69
C MET A 154 5.36 8.17 7.63
N ASN A 155 5.45 7.98 8.95
CA ASN A 155 4.96 8.95 9.91
C ASN A 155 5.92 10.13 10.11
N THR A 156 7.24 9.90 10.02
CA THR A 156 8.28 10.91 10.24
C THR A 156 8.71 11.61 8.96
N GLY A 157 8.37 11.08 7.78
CA GLY A 157 8.79 11.61 6.48
C GLY A 157 8.34 13.04 6.22
N CYS A 158 7.20 13.44 6.81
CA CYS A 158 6.75 14.83 6.87
C CYS A 158 6.37 15.18 8.30
N GLN A 159 6.69 16.40 8.73
CA GLN A 159 6.37 16.92 10.06
C GLN A 159 5.59 18.24 9.94
N PRO A 160 4.30 18.27 10.33
CA PRO A 160 3.46 17.12 10.71
C PRO A 160 3.14 16.22 9.51
N THR A 161 2.75 14.96 9.73
CA THR A 161 2.42 14.02 8.62
C THR A 161 1.34 14.57 7.70
N ALA A 162 0.38 15.34 8.25
CA ALA A 162 -0.65 16.01 7.48
C ALA A 162 -0.14 17.01 6.45
N TYR A 163 1.07 17.55 6.67
CA TYR A 163 1.72 18.45 5.73
C TYR A 163 1.96 17.79 4.37
N LEU A 164 2.09 16.46 4.30
CA LEU A 164 2.27 15.71 3.06
C LEU A 164 1.22 16.06 1.99
N TRP A 165 -0.04 16.20 2.40
CA TRP A 165 -1.15 16.54 1.49
C TRP A 165 -1.65 17.98 1.66
N GLU A 166 -1.51 18.59 2.83
CA GLU A 166 -1.97 19.96 3.08
C GLU A 166 -1.09 20.99 2.36
N GLN A 167 0.19 20.72 2.12
CA GLN A 167 1.09 21.68 1.45
C GLN A 167 0.62 22.10 0.04
N TRP A 168 -0.21 21.27 -0.61
CA TRP A 168 -0.77 21.54 -1.94
C TRP A 168 -2.07 22.32 -1.92
N THR A 169 -2.82 22.24 -0.82
CA THR A 169 -4.18 22.80 -0.71
C THR A 169 -4.25 24.00 0.22
N HIS A 170 -3.34 24.07 1.18
CA HIS A 170 -3.26 25.05 2.26
C HIS A 170 -1.82 25.62 2.35
N PRO A 171 -1.46 26.57 1.47
CA PRO A 171 -0.11 27.15 1.43
C PRO A 171 0.28 27.88 2.74
N GLU A 172 -0.69 28.20 3.60
CA GLU A 172 -0.48 28.78 4.94
C GLU A 172 0.07 27.79 5.98
N LYS A 173 -0.05 26.48 5.74
CA LYS A 173 0.42 25.46 6.67
C LYS A 173 1.94 25.40 6.64
N LYS A 174 2.57 25.39 7.82
CA LYS A 174 4.02 25.25 7.95
C LYS A 174 4.36 23.79 8.25
N GLY A 175 5.30 23.24 7.50
CA GLY A 175 5.83 21.92 7.73
C GLY A 175 7.05 21.66 6.85
N LYS A 176 7.71 20.53 7.06
CA LYS A 176 8.84 20.08 6.24
C LYS A 176 8.69 18.60 5.96
N CYS A 177 8.97 18.22 4.72
CA CYS A 177 9.11 16.84 4.29
C CYS A 177 10.57 16.55 3.94
N ILE A 178 11.00 15.32 4.15
CA ILE A 178 12.32 14.85 3.70
C ILE A 178 12.30 14.82 2.16
N PRO A 179 13.27 15.43 1.47
CA PRO A 179 13.35 15.34 0.02
C PRO A 179 13.69 13.91 -0.39
N MET A 180 12.78 13.23 -1.10
CA MET A 180 13.01 11.85 -1.56
C MET A 180 13.78 11.77 -2.89
N LEU A 181 14.05 12.91 -3.54
CA LEU A 181 14.62 12.98 -4.90
C LEU A 181 16.09 13.44 -4.95
N ASP A 182 16.76 13.62 -3.81
CA ASP A 182 18.16 14.08 -3.73
C ASP A 182 19.17 12.91 -3.54
N PHE A 183 18.89 11.72 -4.09
CA PHE A 183 19.78 10.56 -4.02
C PHE A 183 20.48 10.28 -5.36
#